data_AF-A0A942EQT6-F1
#
_entry.id   AF-A0A942EQT6-F1
#
_cell.length_a   1.000
_cell.length_b   1.000
_cell.length_c   1.000
_cell.angle_alpha   90.00
_cell.angle_beta   90.00
_cell.angle_gamma   90.00
#
_symmetry.space_group_name_H-M   'P 1'
#
loop_
_entity.id
_entity.type
_entity.pdbx_description
1 polymer ?
#
loop_
_entity_poly.entity_id
_entity_poly.type
_entity_poly.pdbx_seq_one_letter_code
_entity_poly.pdbx_strand_id
1 'polypeptide(L)' 'MIICERCGVQLESEDVYSMENEKLCEECMIKHRSPSKPCGGGPGGAQPS' A
#
# COMPACT_ATOMS: atom_id res chain seq x y z
N MET A 1 -16.63 -11.29 -5.96
CA MET A 1 -16.67 -10.06 -5.15
C MET A 1 -15.99 -10.35 -3.83
N ILE A 2 -14.87 -9.68 -3.58
CA ILE A 2 -14.08 -9.79 -2.34
C ILE A 2 -14.02 -8.39 -1.73
N ILE A 3 -14.03 -8.30 -0.41
CA ILE A 3 -13.94 -7.01 0.29
C ILE A 3 -12.54 -6.92 0.89
N CYS A 4 -11.85 -5.81 0.67
CA CYS A 4 -10.58 -5.52 1.32
C CYS A 4 -10.78 -5.45 2.84
N GLU A 5 -10.07 -6.29 3.60
CA GLU A 5 -10.26 -6.38 5.06
C GLU A 5 -9.77 -5.14 5.83
N ARG A 6 -9.00 -4.26 5.18
CA ARG A 6 -8.51 -3.01 5.79
C ARG A 6 -9.34 -1.78 5.48
N CYS A 7 -9.80 -1.60 4.24
CA CYS A 7 -10.50 -0.37 3.83
C CYS A 7 -11.96 -0.60 3.42
N GLY A 8 -12.41 -1.84 3.28
CA GLY A 8 -13.79 -2.16 2.93
C GLY A 8 -14.16 -1.94 1.46
N VAL A 9 -13.19 -1.60 0.59
CA VAL A 9 -13.46 -1.47 -0.84
C VAL A 9 -13.79 -2.83 -1.46
N GLN A 10 -14.72 -2.83 -2.42
CA GLN A 10 -14.99 -4.01 -3.23
C GLN A 10 -13.89 -4.21 -4.26
N LEU A 11 -13.41 -5.44 -4.35
CA LEU A 11 -12.41 -5.89 -5.29
C LEU A 11 -13.01 -6.97 -6.19
N GLU A 12 -12.64 -6.90 -7.46
CA GLU A 12 -12.77 -8.02 -8.38
C GLU A 12 -11.85 -9.14 -7.92
N SER A 13 -12.19 -10.40 -8.24
CA SER A 13 -11.37 -11.54 -7.81
C SER A 13 -9.92 -11.49 -8.32
N GLU A 14 -9.68 -10.71 -9.36
CA GLU A 14 -8.40 -10.57 -10.05
C GLU A 14 -7.47 -9.54 -9.36
N ASP A 15 -8.04 -8.58 -8.62
CA ASP A 15 -7.32 -7.45 -7.98
C ASP A 15 -7.07 -7.67 -6.46
N VAL A 16 -7.18 -8.92 -6.00
CA VAL A 16 -7.05 -9.26 -4.58
C VAL A 16 -5.65 -9.77 -4.27
N TYR A 17 -4.98 -9.06 -3.37
CA TYR A 17 -3.68 -9.45 -2.85
C TYR A 17 -3.87 -10.21 -1.54
N SER A 18 -3.28 -11.40 -1.44
CA SER A 18 -3.27 -12.19 -0.20
C SER A 18 -1.95 -11.96 0.52
N MET A 19 -1.99 -11.40 1.73
CA MET A 19 -0.80 -11.17 2.56
C MET A 19 -1.11 -11.54 4.01
N GLU A 20 -0.27 -12.36 4.64
CA GLU A 20 -0.46 -12.80 6.05
C GLU A 20 -1.88 -13.30 6.36
N ASN A 21 -2.49 -13.98 5.38
CA ASN A 21 -3.85 -14.52 5.48
C ASN A 21 -4.98 -13.47 5.43
N GLU A 22 -4.68 -12.20 5.14
CA GLU A 22 -5.64 -11.12 4.87
C GLU A 22 -5.84 -10.91 3.36
N LYS A 23 -7.07 -10.55 2.96
CA LYS A 23 -7.38 -10.12 1.58
C LYS A 23 -7.36 -8.60 1.47
N LEU A 24 -6.39 -8.07 0.73
CA LEU A 24 -6.12 -6.64 0.63
C LEU A 24 -6.21 -6.13 -0.81
N CYS A 25 -6.58 -4.86 -0.96
CA CYS A 25 -6.42 -4.13 -2.21
C CYS A 25 -4.95 -3.72 -2.41
N GLU A 26 -4.59 -3.33 -3.64
CA GLU A 26 -3.24 -2.90 -3.99
C GLU A 26 -2.71 -1.80 -3.05
N GLU A 27 -3.50 -0.76 -2.79
CA GLU A 27 -3.09 0.34 -1.90
C GLU A 27 -2.79 -0.13 -0.47
N CYS A 28 -3.67 -0.96 0.10
CA CYS A 28 -3.47 -1.49 1.45
C CYS A 28 -2.27 -2.44 1.50
N MET A 29 -2.07 -3.24 0.46
CA MET A 29 -0.92 -4.12 0.29
C MET A 29 0.40 -3.32 0.25
N ILE A 30 0.46 -2.23 -0.52
CA ILE A 30 1.64 -1.34 -0.61
C ILE A 30 1.93 -0.70 0.75
N LYS A 31 0.89 -0.18 1.42
CA LYS A 31 1.00 0.40 2.77
C LYS A 31 1.44 -0.64 3.81
N HIS A 32 1.02 -1.90 3.65
CA HIS A 32 1.42 -3.00 4.53
C HIS A 32 2.87 -3.44 4.34
N ARG A 33 3.31 -3.58 3.09
CA ARG A 33 4.70 -4.00 2.75
C ARG A 33 5.73 -2.92 3.00
N SER A 34 5.34 -1.65 3.01
CA SER A 34 6.22 -0.54 3.38
C SER A 34 5.80 0.10 4.70
N PRO A 35 6.07 -0.55 5.85
CA PRO A 35 6.10 0.16 7.12
C PRO A 35 7.29 1.12 7.07
N SER A 36 7.02 2.36 6.70
CA SER A 36 7.87 3.52 6.99
C SER A 36 9.36 3.35 6.62
N LYS A 37 9.66 3.32 5.32
CA LYS A 37 10.82 4.09 4.88
C LYS A 37 10.24 5.28 4.15
N PRO A 38 10.43 6.54 4.61
CA PRO A 38 10.19 7.64 3.70
C PRO A 38 11.10 7.36 2.50
N CYS A 39 10.51 7.04 1.35
CA CYS A 39 11.19 7.31 0.10
C CYS A 39 11.38 8.83 0.11
N GLY A 40 12.52 9.28 0.66
CA GLY A 40 12.98 10.65 0.61
C GLY A 40 13.28 10.99 -0.85
N GLY A 41 12.24 11.19 -1.63
CA GLY A 41 12.27 11.83 -2.94
C GLY A 41 11.62 13.18 -2.78
N GLY A 42 12.42 14.22 -2.59
CA GLY A 42 11.93 15.60 -2.46
C GLY A 42 11.40 16.18 -3.76
N PRO A 43 11.04 17.46 -3.71
CA PRO A 43 11.33 18.37 -4.81
C PRO A 43 12.03 19.65 -4.28
N GLY A 44 13.32 19.81 -4.59
CA GLY A 44 14.04 21.09 -4.52
C GLY A 44 14.42 21.65 -3.14
N GLY A 45 15.71 21.94 -2.94
CA GLY A 45 16.19 22.82 -1.86
C GLY A 45 17.47 22.34 -1.17
N ALA A 46 18.59 22.96 -1.54
CA ALA A 46 19.91 23.01 -0.88
C ALA A 46 20.26 21.95 0.19
N GLN A 47 21.22 21.07 -0.14
CA GLN A 47 22.15 20.56 0.86
C GLN A 47 23.20 21.67 1.12
N PRO A 48 23.27 22.28 2.31
CA PRO A 48 24.46 23.02 2.69
C PRO A 48 25.61 22.02 2.90
N SER A 49 26.72 22.27 2.19
CA SER A 49 28.03 21.63 2.40
C SER A 49 28.68 22.14 3.67
#